data_AF-A0A930ZEZ6-F1
#
_entry.id   AF-A0A930ZEZ6-F1
#
_cell.length_a   1.000
_cell.length_b   1.000
_cell.length_c   1.000
_cell.angle_alpha   90.00
_cell.angle_beta   90.00
_cell.angle_gamma   90.00
#
_symmetry.space_group_name_H-M   'P 1'
#
loop_
_entity.id
_entity.type
_entity.pdbx_description
1 polymer ?
#
loop_
_entity_poly.entity_id
_entity_poly.type
_entity_poly.pdbx_seq_one_letter_code
_entity_poly.pdbx_strand_id
1 'polypeptide(L)' 'MSSKRLQEGSDYYLEGELYVFTEKYLLGRGYCCGSRCRHCPYSKEVQAESVRRRLEGHPIKNRAEFIALNPSTKPVKQ' A
#
# COMPACT_ATOMS: atom_id res chain seq x y z
N MET A 1 -18.48 11.04 -5.80
CA MET A 1 -17.44 10.08 -5.38
C MET A 1 -17.85 8.71 -5.88
N SER A 2 -17.16 8.17 -6.88
CA SER A 2 -17.49 6.86 -7.44
C SER A 2 -17.12 5.78 -6.42
N SER A 3 -18.11 5.14 -5.80
CA SER A 3 -17.91 4.01 -4.89
C SER A 3 -17.34 2.83 -5.66
N LYS A 4 -16.01 2.78 -5.79
CA LYS A 4 -15.33 1.64 -6.40
C LYS A 4 -15.54 0.43 -5.49
N ARG A 5 -16.35 -0.51 -5.96
CA ARG A 5 -16.55 -1.80 -5.27
C ARG A 5 -15.25 -2.60 -5.38
N LEU A 6 -14.86 -3.24 -4.29
CA LEU A 6 -13.74 -4.18 -4.29
C LEU A 6 -14.14 -5.40 -5.11
N GLN A 7 -13.32 -5.76 -6.09
CA GLN A 7 -13.56 -6.91 -6.93
C GLN A 7 -12.65 -8.07 -6.51
N GLU A 8 -13.26 -9.20 -6.16
CA GLU A 8 -12.55 -10.46 -5.87
C GLU A 8 -11.81 -10.95 -7.12
N GLY A 9 -10.61 -11.46 -6.94
CA GLY A 9 -9.66 -11.84 -8.00
C GLY A 9 -8.83 -10.68 -8.54
N SER A 10 -9.28 -9.42 -8.41
CA SER A 10 -8.49 -8.26 -8.87
C SER A 10 -7.92 -7.41 -7.76
N ASP A 11 -8.74 -7.02 -6.78
CA ASP A 11 -8.33 -6.17 -5.66
C ASP A 11 -7.94 -6.99 -4.42
N TYR A 12 -8.55 -8.17 -4.27
CA TYR A 12 -8.25 -9.13 -3.21
C TYR A 12 -8.60 -10.54 -3.64
N TYR A 13 -8.09 -11.54 -2.92
CA TYR A 13 -8.57 -12.92 -2.97
C TYR A 13 -8.65 -13.48 -1.55
N LEU A 14 -9.41 -14.55 -1.37
CA LEU A 14 -9.49 -15.28 -0.10
C LEU A 14 -8.41 -16.38 -0.07
N GLU A 15 -7.58 -16.36 0.97
CA GLU A 15 -6.64 -17.42 1.29
C GLU A 15 -7.13 -18.06 2.60
N GLY A 16 -8.03 -19.04 2.47
CA GLY A 16 -8.81 -19.56 3.61
C GLY A 16 -9.80 -18.51 4.11
N GLU A 17 -9.74 -18.18 5.40
CA GLU A 17 -10.60 -17.17 6.03
C GLU A 17 -10.00 -15.74 5.99
N LEU A 18 -8.85 -15.58 5.31
CA LEU A 18 -8.11 -14.32 5.27
C LEU A 18 -8.29 -13.60 3.94
N TYR A 19 -8.58 -12.31 4.02
CA TYR A 19 -8.55 -11.40 2.87
C TYR A 19 -7.11 -11.02 2.53
N VAL A 20 -6.64 -11.45 1.36
CA VAL A 20 -5.33 -11.07 0.84
C VAL A 20 -5.49 -10.03 -0.25
N PHE A 21 -5.14 -8.79 0.08
CA PHE A 21 -5.14 -7.71 -0.90
C PHE A 21 -4.03 -7.88 -1.94
N THR A 22 -4.39 -7.68 -3.20
CA THR A 22 -3.46 -7.73 -4.32
C THR A 22 -2.67 -6.43 -4.43
N GLU A 23 -1.63 -6.48 -5.25
CA GLU A 23 -0.86 -5.30 -5.61
C GLU A 23 -1.73 -4.19 -6.25
N LYS A 24 -2.68 -4.56 -7.12
CA LYS A 24 -3.59 -3.61 -7.79
C LYS A 24 -4.40 -2.78 -6.81
N TYR A 25 -4.89 -3.40 -5.73
CA TYR A 25 -5.58 -2.69 -4.67
C TYR A 25 -4.63 -1.77 -3.89
N LEU A 26 -3.45 -2.27 -3.52
CA LEU A 26 -2.45 -1.48 -2.79
C LEU A 26 -1.92 -0.30 -3.62
N LEU A 27 -1.86 -0.46 -4.94
CA LEU A 27 -1.54 0.61 -5.89
C LEU A 27 -2.65 1.66 -5.93
N GLY A 28 -3.91 1.23 -5.98
CA GLY A 28 -5.08 2.11 -5.89
C GLY A 28 -5.15 2.88 -4.57
N ARG A 29 -4.72 2.27 -3.45
CA ARG A 29 -4.58 2.94 -2.15
C ARG A 29 -3.59 4.10 -2.20
N GLY A 30 -2.53 3.96 -2.99
CA GLY A 30 -1.60 5.05 -3.31
C GLY A 30 -0.65 5.45 -2.19
N TYR A 31 -0.44 4.59 -1.18
CA TYR A 31 0.63 4.77 -0.19
C TYR A 31 1.09 3.46 0.43
N CYS A 32 2.35 3.42 0.90
CA CYS A 32 2.85 2.34 1.73
C CYS A 32 2.48 2.57 3.21
N CYS A 33 1.75 1.63 3.81
CA CYS A 33 1.26 1.73 5.19
C CYS A 33 2.26 1.25 6.27
N GLY A 34 3.45 0.79 5.86
CA GLY A 34 4.48 0.30 6.77
C GLY A 34 4.22 -1.07 7.39
N SER A 35 3.23 -1.84 6.91
CA SER A 35 2.86 -3.16 7.47
C SER A 35 3.61 -4.35 6.84
N ARG A 36 4.63 -4.11 6.01
CA ARG A 36 5.42 -5.17 5.32
C ARG A 36 4.56 -6.16 4.52
N CYS A 37 3.62 -5.64 3.75
CA CYS A 37 2.72 -6.46 2.92
C CYS A 37 3.49 -7.24 1.84
N ARG A 38 3.11 -8.50 1.61
CA ARG A 38 3.71 -9.39 0.58
C ARG A 38 3.64 -8.80 -0.84
N HIS A 39 2.52 -8.15 -1.15
CA HIS A 39 2.21 -7.61 -2.49
C HIS A 39 2.39 -6.09 -2.59
N CYS A 40 3.29 -5.50 -1.78
CA CYS A 40 3.51 -4.06 -1.82
C CYS A 40 4.08 -3.63 -3.20
N PRO A 41 3.46 -2.64 -3.89
CA PRO A 41 3.93 -2.17 -5.20
C PRO A 41 5.15 -1.24 -5.13
N TYR A 42 5.52 -0.78 -3.94
CA TYR A 42 6.61 0.18 -3.73
C TYR A 42 7.97 -0.51 -3.52
N SER A 43 9.05 0.22 -3.78
CA SER A 43 10.42 -0.27 -3.60
C SER A 43 10.73 -0.62 -2.14
N LYS A 44 11.79 -1.40 -1.91
CA LYS A 44 12.18 -1.81 -0.56
C LYS A 44 12.59 -0.62 0.31
N GLU A 45 13.18 0.41 -0.30
CA GLU A 45 13.61 1.64 0.37
C GLU A 45 12.40 2.39 0.94
N VAL A 46 11.36 2.57 0.11
CA VAL A 46 10.09 3.19 0.51
C VAL A 46 9.40 2.38 1.61
N GLN A 47 9.40 1.06 1.48
CA GLN A 47 8.84 0.18 2.49
C GLN A 47 9.59 0.31 3.81
N ALA A 48 10.92 0.31 3.79
CA ALA A 48 11.74 0.47 4.99
C ALA A 48 11.45 1.80 5.70
N GLU A 49 11.35 2.90 4.96
CA GLU A 49 11.01 4.21 5.53
C GLU A 49 9.61 4.21 6.14
N SER A 50 8.63 3.67 5.42
CA SER A 50 7.24 3.61 5.89
C SER A 50 7.09 2.72 7.13
N VAL A 51 7.89 1.65 7.25
CA VAL A 51 7.97 0.79 8.44
C VAL A 51 8.58 1.55 9.62
N ARG A 52 9.70 2.26 9.42
CA ARG A 52 10.34 3.08 10.47
C ARG A 52 9.36 4.07 11.08
N ARG A 53 8.71 4.86 10.24
CA ARG A 53 7.71 5.84 10.69
C ARG A 53 6.56 5.21 11.46
N ARG A 54 6.09 4.03 11.04
CA ARG A 54 5.04 3.29 11.76
C ARG A 54 5.51 2.87 13.16
N LEU A 55 6.75 2.39 13.29
CA LEU A 55 7.34 2.01 14.58
C LEU A 55 7.57 3.23 15.50
N GLU A 56 7.92 4.37 14.92
CA GLU A 56 8.06 5.65 15.62
C GLU A 56 6.71 6.29 16.01
N GLY A 57 5.58 5.66 15.71
CA GLY A 57 4.24 6.18 16.05
C GLY A 57 3.69 7.21 15.06
N HIS A 58 4.33 7.41 13.91
CA HIS A 58 3.94 8.37 12.87
C HIS A 58 3.54 7.68 11.56
N PRO A 59 2.51 6.80 11.56
CA PRO A 59 2.14 6.05 10.37
C PRO A 59 1.63 6.98 9.27
N ILE A 60 1.98 6.65 8.02
CA ILE A 60 1.42 7.30 6.83
C ILE A 60 -0.03 6.83 6.67
N LYS A 61 -0.97 7.77 6.62
CA LYS A 61 -2.42 7.46 6.62
C LYS A 61 -3.08 7.65 5.27
N ASN A 62 -2.48 8.46 4.40
CA ASN A 62 -3.08 8.79 3.10
C ASN A 62 -2.02 9.01 2.01
N ARG A 63 -2.51 9.05 0.77
CA ARG A 63 -1.69 9.26 -0.43
C ARG A 63 -0.99 10.62 -0.44
N ALA A 64 -1.61 11.67 0.10
CA ALA A 64 -1.02 13.01 0.11
C ALA A 64 0.22 13.08 1.01
N GLU A 65 0.12 12.55 2.23
CA GLU A 65 1.24 12.39 3.16
C GLU A 65 2.36 11.56 2.53
N PHE A 66 2.01 10.46 1.88
CA PHE A 66 2.98 9.60 1.23
C PHE A 66 3.76 10.32 0.13
N ILE A 67 3.06 11.05 -0.75
CA ILE A 67 3.68 11.83 -1.83
C ILE A 67 4.55 12.95 -1.26
N ALA A 68 4.09 13.64 -0.22
CA ALA A 68 4.86 14.71 0.43
C ALA A 68 6.19 14.19 1.02
N LEU A 69 6.18 12.98 1.57
CA LEU A 69 7.37 12.32 2.13
C LEU A 69 8.25 11.67 1.05
N ASN A 70 7.66 11.30 -0.09
CA ASN A 70 8.30 10.50 -1.11
C ASN A 70 8.00 11.04 -2.53
N PRO A 71 8.41 12.28 -2.86
CA PRO A 71 7.94 13.01 -4.03
C PRO A 71 8.36 12.37 -5.38
N SER A 72 9.48 11.64 -5.40
CA SER A 72 9.98 10.99 -6.61
C SER A 72 9.65 9.51 -6.69
N THR A 73 8.88 8.96 -5.74
CA THR A 73 8.65 7.51 -5.69
C THR A 73 7.60 7.08 -6.70
N LYS A 74 8.00 6.14 -7.56
CA LYS A 74 7.12 5.47 -8.51
C LYS A 74 6.86 4.05 -8.03
N PRO A 75 5.65 3.51 -8.24
CA PRO A 75 5.40 2.08 -8.11
C PRO A 75 6.38 1.31 -8.99
N VAL A 76 7.05 0.30 -8.44
CA VAL A 76 8.08 -0.49 -9.15
C VAL A 76 7.47 -1.70 -9.85
N LYS A 77 6.31 -2.15 -9.37
CA LYS A 77 5.58 -3.28 -9.89
C LYS A 77 4.29 -2.78 -10.59
N GLN A 78 3.92 -3.44 -11.69
CA GLN A 78 2.77 -3.15 -12.57
C GLN A 78 1.98 -4.43 -12.83
#